data_AF-A0A238BT21-F1
#
_entry.id   AF-A0A238BT21-F1
#
_cell.length_a   1.000
_cell.length_b   1.000
_cell.length_c   1.000
_cell.angle_alpha   90.00
_cell.angle_beta   90.00
_cell.angle_gamma   90.00
#
_symmetry.space_group_name_H-M   'P 1'
#
loop_
_entity.id
_entity.type
_entity.pdbx_description
1 polymer ?
#
loop_
_entity_poly.entity_id
_entity_poly.type
_entity_poly.pdbx_seq_one_letter_code
_entity_poly.pdbx_strand_id
1 'polypeptide(L)'
;MVSIGSYEISYEPSLLSTITDNNGPSLCQERNNIKSQMVCFEPFKQNICIPKLLPCGHSFCHICITALKLNSIYICKCPLCRYSFPLRYDTNFPINYSLLVIIVL
;
A
#
# COMPACT_ATOMS: atom_id res chain seq x y z
N MET A 1 42.56 3.56 29.77
CA MET A 1 43.46 3.34 28.62
C MET A 1 43.08 1.97 28.08
N VAL A 2 42.31 1.84 26.99
CA VAL A 2 42.56 2.35 25.64
C VAL A 2 41.37 3.16 25.12
N SER A 3 41.66 4.37 24.64
CA SER A 3 40.84 5.15 23.71
C SER A 3 41.41 4.95 22.31
N ILE A 4 40.56 4.96 21.27
CA ILE A 4 40.68 5.36 19.83
C ILE A 4 39.57 4.54 19.11
N GLY A 5 38.63 5.07 18.31
CA GLY A 5 38.37 6.42 17.81
C GLY A 5 37.05 6.43 17.01
N SER A 6 36.30 7.51 17.21
CA SER A 6 35.35 8.18 16.29
C SER A 6 34.84 7.44 15.04
N TYR A 7 33.59 6.96 15.12
CA TYR A 7 32.64 7.09 14.01
C TYR A 7 31.31 7.59 14.59
N GLU A 8 30.87 8.77 14.16
CA GLU A 8 29.55 9.29 14.45
C GLU A 8 28.56 8.51 13.58
N ILE A 9 27.95 7.43 14.10
CA ILE A 9 26.69 6.94 13.53
C ILE A 9 25.61 7.76 14.20
N SER A 10 25.14 8.77 13.47
CA SER A 10 23.85 9.39 13.72
C SER A 10 22.78 8.32 13.61
N TYR A 11 22.43 7.72 14.74
CA TYR A 11 21.11 7.16 14.95
C TYR A 11 20.13 8.33 14.90
N GLU A 12 19.70 8.69 13.70
CA GLU A 12 18.46 9.42 13.50
C GLU A 12 17.34 8.39 13.64
N PRO A 13 16.66 8.29 14.80
CA PRO A 13 15.33 7.71 14.79
C PRO A 13 14.55 8.61 13.85
N SER A 14 14.12 8.10 12.71
CA SER A 14 13.10 8.79 11.92
C SER A 14 11.83 8.74 12.75
N LEU A 15 11.79 9.72 13.65
CA LEU A 15 10.76 10.06 14.59
C LEU A 15 9.46 10.17 13.82
N LEU A 16 8.49 9.41 14.32
CA LEU A 16 7.15 9.94 14.53
C LEU A 16 6.52 10.51 13.26
N SER A 17 6.03 9.64 12.37
CA SER A 17 4.73 9.97 11.80
C SER A 17 3.75 9.88 12.97
N THR A 18 3.57 11.04 13.59
CA THR A 18 2.41 11.47 14.35
C THR A 18 1.34 10.40 14.44
N ILE A 19 0.93 10.08 15.66
CA ILE A 19 -0.47 9.81 15.93
C ILE A 19 -1.21 11.06 15.44
N THR A 20 -1.44 11.17 14.14
CA THR A 20 -2.51 11.96 13.61
C THR A 20 -3.75 11.20 14.06
N ASP A 21 -4.64 11.87 14.75
CA ASP A 21 -5.98 11.37 14.97
C ASP A 21 -6.59 11.09 13.59
N ASN A 22 -6.45 9.84 13.12
CA ASN A 22 -6.66 9.43 11.73
C ASN A 22 -8.15 9.20 11.49
N ASN A 23 -8.94 10.27 11.59
CA ASN A 23 -10.29 10.31 11.02
C ASN A 23 -10.27 10.60 9.51
N GLY A 24 -9.07 10.66 8.89
CA GLY A 24 -8.91 10.79 7.45
C GLY A 24 -9.24 9.49 6.70
N PRO A 25 -9.80 9.57 5.49
CA PRO A 25 -10.11 8.37 4.71
C PRO A 25 -8.83 7.64 4.30
N SER A 26 -8.78 6.32 4.52
CA SER A 26 -7.68 5.50 4.02
C SER A 26 -7.63 5.55 2.48
N LEU A 27 -6.45 5.84 1.95
CA LEU A 27 -6.24 6.08 0.51
C LEU A 27 -5.69 4.83 -0.17
N CYS A 28 -5.89 4.74 -1.49
CA CYS A 28 -5.29 3.72 -2.36
C CYS A 28 -3.74 3.75 -2.36
N GLN A 29 -3.12 4.71 -1.67
CA GLN A 29 -1.70 4.71 -1.31
C GLN A 29 -1.46 5.55 -0.05
N GLU A 30 -0.79 4.98 0.96
CA GLU A 30 -0.21 5.72 2.08
C GLU A 30 1.33 5.71 1.97
N ARG A 31 1.86 6.89 1.59
CA ARG A 31 3.24 7.42 1.66
C ARG A 31 4.30 6.47 2.27
N ASN A 32 5.33 6.00 1.55
CA ASN A 32 6.62 6.72 1.40
C ASN A 32 7.60 6.02 0.41
N ASN A 33 7.23 5.84 -0.87
CA ASN A 33 8.25 5.65 -1.91
C ASN A 33 7.72 5.96 -3.31
N ILE A 34 8.42 6.87 -4.00
CA ILE A 34 8.11 7.40 -5.32
C ILE A 34 8.49 6.35 -6.38
N LYS A 35 7.49 5.67 -6.98
CA LYS A 35 7.42 5.21 -8.40
C LYS A 35 6.45 4.03 -8.59
N SER A 36 5.16 4.25 -8.38
CA SER A 36 4.14 3.36 -8.96
C SER A 36 3.04 4.21 -9.61
N GLN A 37 3.26 4.56 -10.89
CA GLN A 37 2.31 5.31 -11.74
C GLN A 37 0.98 4.58 -11.99
N MET A 38 0.76 3.38 -11.42
CA MET A 38 -0.44 2.55 -11.63
C MET A 38 -1.45 2.62 -10.48
N VAL A 39 -1.22 3.45 -9.47
CA VAL A 39 -2.07 3.55 -8.28
C VAL A 39 -2.78 4.91 -8.25
N CYS A 40 -4.07 4.94 -7.91
CA CYS A 40 -4.92 6.12 -8.12
C CYS A 40 -4.92 7.15 -6.97
N PHE A 41 -4.36 6.84 -5.80
CA PHE A 41 -4.34 7.71 -4.61
C PHE A 41 -5.72 8.15 -4.06
N GLU A 42 -6.81 7.75 -4.69
CA GLU A 42 -8.18 8.05 -4.25
C GLU A 42 -8.55 7.36 -2.92
N PRO A 43 -9.41 7.98 -2.10
CA PRO A 43 -9.94 7.38 -0.88
C PRO A 43 -10.79 6.15 -1.20
N PHE A 44 -10.68 5.12 -0.36
CA PHE A 44 -11.46 3.90 -0.51
C PHE A 44 -12.96 4.16 -0.24
N LYS A 45 -13.81 3.64 -1.14
CA LYS A 45 -15.27 3.82 -1.14
C LYS A 45 -15.94 2.53 -1.60
N GLN A 46 -17.04 2.17 -0.92
CA GLN A 46 -17.73 0.89 -1.08
C GLN A 46 -18.21 0.59 -2.51
N ASN A 47 -18.41 1.61 -3.35
CA ASN A 47 -18.97 1.44 -4.70
C ASN A 47 -18.05 1.91 -5.83
N ILE A 48 -17.00 2.68 -5.53
CA ILE A 48 -16.20 3.38 -6.56
C ILE A 48 -14.73 2.97 -6.47
N CYS A 49 -14.16 3.06 -5.26
CA CYS A 49 -12.76 2.76 -4.99
C CYS A 49 -12.70 1.60 -4.01
N ILE A 50 -13.11 0.41 -4.45
CA ILE A 50 -13.26 -0.76 -3.57
C ILE A 50 -11.86 -1.34 -3.28
N PRO A 51 -11.40 -1.37 -2.03
CA PRO A 51 -10.08 -1.90 -1.66
C PRO A 51 -10.07 -3.41 -1.83
N LYS A 52 -9.05 -3.92 -2.51
CA LYS A 52 -8.80 -5.33 -2.80
C LYS A 52 -7.46 -5.74 -2.20
N LEU A 53 -7.46 -6.84 -1.44
CA LEU A 53 -6.31 -7.31 -0.68
C LEU A 53 -5.44 -8.26 -1.52
N LEU A 54 -4.18 -7.88 -1.76
CA LEU A 54 -3.19 -8.76 -2.36
C LEU A 54 -2.70 -9.82 -1.37
N PRO A 55 -2.07 -10.91 -1.82
CA PRO A 55 -1.56 -11.97 -0.94
C PRO A 55 -0.49 -11.50 0.05
N CYS A 56 0.15 -10.36 -0.24
CA CYS A 56 1.14 -9.73 0.64
C CYS A 56 0.53 -8.84 1.74
N GLY A 57 -0.79 -8.70 1.80
CA GLY A 57 -1.48 -7.86 2.79
C GLY A 57 -1.70 -6.39 2.39
N HIS A 58 -1.11 -5.94 1.28
CA HIS A 58 -1.37 -4.59 0.76
C HIS A 58 -2.69 -4.52 0.00
N SER A 59 -3.37 -3.36 0.09
CA SER A 59 -4.65 -3.14 -0.57
C SER A 59 -4.54 -2.09 -1.67
N PHE A 60 -5.20 -2.36 -2.80
CA PHE A 60 -5.34 -1.42 -3.92
C PHE A 60 -6.80 -1.42 -4.38
N CYS A 61 -7.26 -0.33 -4.99
CA CYS A 61 -8.63 -0.30 -5.47
C CYS A 61 -8.83 -1.28 -6.63
N HIS A 62 -10.07 -1.71 -6.86
CA HIS A 62 -10.39 -2.64 -7.94
C HIS A 62 -9.89 -2.17 -9.31
N ILE A 63 -9.94 -0.86 -9.59
CA ILE A 63 -9.45 -0.27 -10.85
C ILE A 63 -7.94 -0.48 -11.00
N CYS A 64 -7.16 -0.17 -9.95
CA CYS A 64 -5.71 -0.37 -9.94
C CYS A 64 -5.32 -1.85 -10.06
N ILE A 65 -6.05 -2.75 -9.39
CA ILE A 65 -5.87 -4.20 -9.56
C ILE A 65 -6.12 -4.64 -11.00
N THR A 66 -7.18 -4.15 -11.64
CA THR A 66 -7.48 -4.47 -13.04
C THR A 66 -6.37 -3.97 -13.96
N ALA A 67 -5.84 -2.76 -13.74
CA ALA A 67 -4.68 -2.27 -14.49
C ALA A 67 -3.43 -3.16 -14.27
N LEU A 68 -3.17 -3.60 -13.03
CA LEU A 68 -2.06 -4.52 -12.73
C LEU A 68 -2.21 -5.87 -13.45
N LYS A 69 -3.44 -6.40 -13.53
CA LYS A 69 -3.74 -7.62 -14.28
C LYS A 69 -3.45 -7.47 -15.76
N LEU A 70 -3.83 -6.35 -16.37
CA LEU A 70 -3.60 -6.12 -17.80
C LEU A 70 -2.10 -6.01 -18.14
N ASN A 71 -1.28 -5.52 -17.21
CA ASN A 71 0.16 -5.36 -17.41
C ASN A 71 1.00 -6.57 -16.98
N SER A 72 0.39 -7.63 -16.44
CA SER A 72 1.09 -8.80 -15.90
C SER A 72 0.71 -10.07 -16.65
N ILE A 73 1.70 -10.84 -17.10
CA ILE A 73 1.47 -12.15 -17.73
C ILE A 73 1.91 -13.22 -16.74
N TYR A 74 0.95 -13.98 -16.19
CA TYR A 74 1.11 -15.08 -15.21
C TYR A 74 1.66 -14.71 -13.82
N ILE A 75 2.52 -13.71 -13.70
CA ILE A 75 3.15 -13.28 -12.45
C ILE A 75 2.96 -11.78 -12.30
N CYS A 76 2.46 -11.37 -11.15
CA CYS A 76 2.33 -9.96 -10.78
C CYS A 76 3.18 -9.65 -9.56
N LYS A 77 3.58 -8.38 -9.42
CA LYS A 77 4.33 -7.87 -8.27
C LYS A 77 3.51 -6.80 -7.57
N CYS A 78 3.45 -6.87 -6.25
CA CYS A 78 2.87 -5.79 -5.45
C CYS A 78 3.62 -4.47 -5.72
N PRO A 79 2.94 -3.38 -6.10
CA PRO A 79 3.58 -2.08 -6.30
C PRO A 79 4.32 -1.52 -5.07
N LEU A 80 3.89 -1.89 -3.86
CA LEU A 80 4.46 -1.37 -2.61
C LEU A 80 5.66 -2.20 -2.13
N CYS A 81 5.49 -3.52 -1.98
CA CYS A 81 6.54 -4.38 -1.40
C CYS A 81 7.25 -5.28 -2.41
N ARG A 82 6.87 -5.25 -3.70
CA ARG A 82 7.40 -6.09 -4.78
C ARG A 82 7.24 -7.60 -4.59
N TYR A 83 6.46 -8.04 -3.60
CA TYR A 83 6.08 -9.44 -3.42
C TYR A 83 5.46 -9.98 -4.71
N SER A 84 6.02 -11.08 -5.22
CA SER A 84 5.59 -11.71 -6.47
C SER A 84 4.55 -12.79 -6.18
N PHE A 85 3.49 -12.84 -6.96
CA PHE A 85 2.44 -13.85 -6.82
C PHE A 85 1.91 -14.28 -8.18
N PRO A 86 1.44 -15.54 -8.32
CA PRO A 86 0.74 -15.97 -9.51
C PRO A 86 -0.53 -15.13 -9.71
N LEU A 87 -0.71 -14.60 -10.91
CA LEU A 87 -1.90 -13.82 -11.26
C LEU A 87 -2.55 -14.43 -12.49
N ARG A 88 -3.77 -14.94 -12.30
CA ARG A 88 -4.65 -15.37 -13.39
C ARG A 88 -5.69 -14.30 -13.67
N TYR A 89 -6.18 -14.23 -14.91
CA TYR A 89 -7.12 -13.19 -15.32
C TYR A 89 -8.41 -13.21 -14.45
N ASP A 90 -8.86 -14.42 -14.10
CA ASP A 90 -10.03 -14.73 -13.28
C ASP A 90 -9.80 -14.59 -11.77
N THR A 91 -8.57 -14.32 -11.31
CA THR A 91 -8.26 -14.20 -9.88
C THR A 91 -9.07 -13.07 -9.24
N ASN A 92 -9.96 -13.38 -8.30
CA ASN A 92 -10.69 -12.37 -7.54
C ASN A 92 -10.03 -12.15 -6.18
N PHE A 93 -9.55 -10.93 -5.92
CA PHE A 93 -9.01 -10.57 -4.62
C PHE A 93 -10.14 -10.23 -3.64
N PRO A 94 -10.02 -10.63 -2.36
CA PRO A 94 -11.03 -10.30 -1.35
C PRO A 94 -11.05 -8.78 -1.09
N ILE A 95 -12.21 -8.29 -0.66
CA ILE A 95 -12.37 -6.88 -0.28
C ILE A 95 -11.76 -6.68 1.11
N ASN A 96 -10.98 -5.61 1.29
CA ASN A 96 -10.50 -5.21 2.62
C ASN A 96 -11.50 -4.23 3.27
N TYR A 97 -12.49 -4.76 3.98
CA TYR A 97 -13.54 -3.97 4.61
C TYR A 97 -13.03 -2.99 5.67
N SER A 98 -11.89 -3.25 6.29
CA SER A 98 -11.28 -2.35 7.29
C SER A 98 -10.84 -1.00 6.73
N LEU A 99 -10.71 -0.89 5.40
CA LEU A 99 -10.34 0.34 4.70
C LEU A 99 -11.55 1.08 4.14
N LEU A 100 -12.75 0.52 4.24
CA LEU A 100 -13.97 1.22 3.83
C LEU A 100 -14.34 2.24 4.90
N VAL A 101 -14.42 3.51 4.51
CA VAL A 101 -15.01 4.54 5.36
C VAL A 101 -16.50 4.21 5.50
N ILE A 102 -16.91 3.84 6.70
CA ILE A 102 -18.32 3.83 7.07
C ILE A 102 -18.72 5.29 7.22
N ILE A 103 -19.41 5.84 6.22
CA ILE A 103 -20.13 7.08 6.41
C ILE A 103 -21.33 6.71 7.29
N VAL A 104 -21.20 6.93 8.60
CA VAL A 104 -22.38 6.97 9.47
C VAL A 104 -23.10 8.27 9.12
N LEU A 105 -24.22 8.15 8.40
CA LEU A 105 -25.11 9.28 8.09
C LEU A 105 -25.93 9.65 9.33
#